data_AF-A0A812PSJ1-F1
#
_entry.id   AF-A0A812PSJ1-F1
#
_cell.length_a   1.000
_cell.length_b   1.000
_cell.length_c   1.000
_cell.angle_alpha   90.00
_cell.angle_beta   90.00
_cell.angle_gamma   90.00
#
_symmetry.space_group_name_H-M   'P 1'
#
loop_
_entity.id
_entity.type
_entity.pdbx_description
1 polymer ?
#
loop_
_entity_poly.entity_id
_entity_poly.type
_entity_poly.pdbx_seq_one_letter_code
_entity_poly.pdbx_strand_id
1 'polypeptide(L)'
;FLVPSPGASVQQFAGKVPPRLLRRAEAEGAAAVVEEEKSNSVKAFWKFLRPHTIRGTILGSSAMVSRAVLENGQAPDWSLLPTAALGVLALLCGNGYIVGINQIYDVSIDVINKPFLPVAAKELSIPQAWVLIILMAVCGTGLSFHLFGPLIGSLYAFGLFLGTIYSVPPLRLKKSAVAAALIIATVRGFLLNFGVYYATRAMLKVPFGWSYPTIFITCFCSVYALVIAVTKDLPDVQGDLENKIDTFATRFGVGSVATAASAALLANYAAAL
;
A
#
# COMPACT_ATOMS: atom_id res chain seq x y z
N PHE A 1 58.23 6.15 23.98
CA PHE A 1 56.77 6.07 23.77
C PHE A 1 56.44 4.71 23.18
N LEU A 2 56.19 3.74 24.06
CA LEU A 2 55.92 2.35 23.70
C LEU A 2 54.43 2.17 23.41
N VAL A 3 54.12 1.72 22.20
CA VAL A 3 52.78 1.29 21.77
C VAL A 3 52.45 -0.03 22.48
N PRO A 4 51.30 -0.20 23.14
CA PRO A 4 50.93 -1.49 23.70
C PRO A 4 50.48 -2.46 22.59
N SER A 5 50.93 -3.71 22.71
CA SER A 5 50.67 -4.83 21.81
C SER A 5 49.19 -5.29 21.84
N PRO A 6 48.61 -5.74 20.71
CA PRO A 6 47.23 -6.22 20.65
C PRO A 6 47.14 -7.65 21.21
N GLY A 7 46.79 -7.76 22.50
CA GLY A 7 46.70 -9.08 23.15
C GLY A 7 46.11 -9.10 24.55
N ALA A 8 45.47 -8.02 25.00
CA ALA A 8 44.74 -8.04 26.27
C ALA A 8 43.30 -8.48 25.99
N SER A 9 43.02 -9.77 26.24
CA SER A 9 41.66 -10.29 26.26
C SER A 9 40.80 -9.48 27.23
N VAL A 10 39.55 -9.23 26.85
CA VAL A 10 38.50 -8.57 27.67
C VAL A 10 38.34 -9.21 29.07
N GLN A 11 38.95 -10.38 29.30
CA GLN A 11 38.97 -11.10 30.57
C GLN A 11 39.91 -10.51 31.66
N GLN A 12 40.87 -9.63 31.35
CA GLN A 12 41.81 -9.12 32.36
C GLN A 12 41.25 -8.05 33.32
N PHE A 13 40.06 -7.50 33.06
CA PHE A 13 39.40 -6.49 33.91
C PHE A 13 38.09 -6.97 34.57
N ALA A 14 37.67 -8.22 34.34
CA ALA A 14 36.40 -8.75 34.82
C ALA A 14 36.27 -8.80 36.36
N GLY A 15 37.40 -8.78 37.09
CA GLY A 15 37.42 -8.80 38.57
C GLY A 15 37.29 -7.43 39.27
N LYS A 16 37.31 -6.29 38.54
CA LYS A 16 37.34 -4.94 39.14
C LYS A 16 36.09 -4.10 38.89
N VAL A 17 35.12 -4.60 38.13
CA VAL A 17 33.89 -3.86 37.82
C VAL A 17 32.81 -4.22 38.85
N PRO A 18 32.26 -3.25 39.60
CA PRO A 18 31.14 -3.49 40.50
C PRO A 18 30.00 -4.24 39.79
N PRO A 19 29.41 -5.30 40.37
CA PRO A 19 28.34 -6.08 39.73
C PRO A 19 27.14 -5.25 39.27
N ARG A 20 26.91 -4.08 39.89
CA ARG A 20 25.88 -3.11 39.47
C ARG A 20 26.17 -2.45 38.11
N LEU A 21 27.43 -2.20 37.78
CA LEU A 21 27.81 -1.60 36.49
C LEU A 21 27.74 -2.62 35.36
N LEU A 22 28.07 -3.88 35.61
CA LEU A 22 27.90 -4.98 34.65
C LEU A 22 26.42 -5.18 34.28
N ARG A 23 25.53 -5.28 35.28
CA ARG A 23 24.08 -5.39 35.03
C ARG A 23 23.51 -4.19 34.27
N ARG A 24 24.04 -3.00 34.52
CA ARG A 24 23.62 -1.78 33.82
C ARG A 24 24.04 -1.81 32.35
N ALA A 25 25.29 -2.21 32.06
CA ALA A 25 25.76 -2.37 30.69
C ALA A 25 25.01 -3.48 29.92
N GLU A 26 24.68 -4.59 30.59
CA GLU A 26 23.83 -5.65 30.02
C GLU A 26 22.41 -5.15 29.72
N ALA A 27 21.81 -4.38 30.63
CA ALA A 27 20.48 -3.79 30.44
C ALA A 27 20.47 -2.72 29.33
N GLU A 28 21.49 -1.86 29.25
CA GLU A 28 21.66 -0.86 28.20
C GLU A 28 21.90 -1.53 26.83
N GLY A 29 22.70 -2.59 26.78
CA GLY A 29 22.90 -3.41 25.57
C GLY A 29 21.61 -4.12 25.12
N ALA A 30 20.86 -4.71 26.05
CA ALA A 30 19.57 -5.34 25.74
C ALA A 30 18.54 -4.31 25.24
N ALA A 31 18.51 -3.12 25.83
CA ALA A 31 17.62 -2.04 25.38
C ALA A 31 17.97 -1.58 23.95
N ALA A 32 19.26 -1.43 23.64
CA ALA A 32 19.73 -1.05 22.31
C ALA A 32 19.36 -2.10 21.24
N VAL A 33 19.52 -3.39 21.55
CA VAL A 33 19.12 -4.49 20.65
C VAL A 33 17.61 -4.47 20.39
N VAL A 34 16.79 -4.29 21.44
CA VAL A 34 15.33 -4.18 21.30
C VAL A 34 14.93 -2.97 20.46
N GLU A 35 15.62 -1.84 20.62
CA GLU A 35 15.35 -0.62 19.85
C GLU A 35 15.73 -0.79 18.36
N GLU A 36 16.84 -1.46 18.09
CA GLU A 36 17.27 -1.80 16.73
C GLU A 36 16.31 -2.79 16.06
N GLU A 37 15.88 -3.85 16.76
CA GLU A 37 14.87 -4.80 16.27
C GLU A 37 13.54 -4.13 15.98
N LYS A 38 13.09 -3.20 16.86
CA LYS A 38 11.89 -2.38 16.63
C LYS A 38 12.05 -1.50 15.39
N SER A 39 13.19 -0.82 15.24
CA SER A 39 13.49 0.02 14.07
C SER A 39 13.45 -0.79 12.78
N ASN A 40 14.04 -1.98 12.78
CA ASN A 40 14.03 -2.89 11.63
C ASN A 40 12.62 -3.41 11.33
N SER A 41 11.83 -3.74 12.36
CA SER A 41 10.44 -4.16 12.21
C SER A 41 9.55 -3.06 11.61
N VAL A 42 9.72 -1.81 12.05
CA VAL A 42 8.98 -0.65 11.52
C VAL A 42 9.36 -0.40 10.06
N LYS A 43 10.65 -0.50 9.71
CA LYS A 43 11.11 -0.38 8.31
C LYS A 43 10.52 -1.48 7.44
N ALA A 44 10.54 -2.73 7.90
CA ALA A 44 9.95 -3.86 7.19
C ALA A 44 8.44 -3.65 6.99
N PHE A 45 7.73 -3.20 8.03
CA PHE A 45 6.30 -2.86 7.93
C PHE A 45 6.03 -1.73 6.92
N TRP A 46 6.83 -0.66 6.94
CA TRP A 46 6.67 0.45 5.99
C TRP A 46 6.93 0.03 4.54
N LYS A 47 7.97 -0.79 4.30
CA LYS A 47 8.22 -1.40 2.99
C LYS A 47 7.07 -2.31 2.57
N PHE A 48 6.51 -3.09 3.50
CA PHE A 48 5.42 -4.04 3.26
C PHE A 48 4.18 -3.34 2.71
N LEU A 49 3.88 -2.13 3.22
CA LEU A 49 2.77 -1.29 2.80
C LEU A 49 2.91 -0.65 1.41
N ARG A 50 4.09 -0.76 0.77
CA ARG A 50 4.42 -0.15 -0.53
C ARG A 50 4.20 1.38 -0.53
N PRO A 51 5.16 2.18 -0.02
CA PRO A 51 4.97 3.62 0.17
C PRO A 51 4.57 4.41 -1.09
N HIS A 52 4.96 3.94 -2.28
CA HIS A 52 4.57 4.56 -3.55
C HIS A 52 3.05 4.49 -3.80
N THR A 53 2.36 3.42 -3.38
CA THR A 53 0.89 3.30 -3.52
C THR A 53 0.14 4.14 -2.48
N ILE A 54 0.75 4.34 -1.30
CA ILE A 54 0.21 5.21 -0.25
C ILE A 54 0.13 6.65 -0.73
N ARG A 55 1.18 7.15 -1.39
CA ARG A 55 1.20 8.53 -1.94
C ARG A 55 0.01 8.81 -2.86
N GLY A 56 -0.27 7.89 -3.79
CA GLY A 56 -1.43 8.01 -4.68
C GLY A 56 -2.77 7.95 -3.94
N THR A 57 -2.87 7.12 -2.89
CA THR A 57 -4.07 7.00 -2.05
C THR A 57 -4.36 8.31 -1.32
N ILE A 58 -3.34 8.88 -0.68
CA ILE A 58 -3.45 10.16 0.05
C ILE A 58 -3.83 11.26 -0.95
N LEU A 59 -3.10 11.40 -2.04
CA LEU A 59 -3.37 12.42 -3.06
C LEU A 59 -4.79 12.33 -3.62
N GLY A 60 -5.24 11.14 -4.02
CA GLY A 60 -6.59 10.91 -4.55
C GLY A 60 -7.68 11.22 -3.52
N SER A 61 -7.51 10.73 -2.28
CA SER A 61 -8.47 11.00 -1.21
C SER A 61 -8.55 12.49 -0.85
N SER A 62 -7.41 13.16 -0.70
CA SER A 62 -7.35 14.60 -0.44
C SER A 62 -7.97 15.41 -1.57
N ALA A 63 -7.69 15.07 -2.83
CA ALA A 63 -8.30 15.75 -3.98
C ALA A 63 -9.83 15.63 -3.97
N MET A 64 -10.36 14.43 -3.70
CA MET A 64 -11.80 14.21 -3.63
C MET A 64 -12.47 14.91 -2.45
N VAL A 65 -11.85 14.91 -1.27
CA VAL A 65 -12.34 15.65 -0.11
C VAL A 65 -12.34 17.16 -0.39
N SER A 66 -11.22 17.70 -0.88
CA SER A 66 -11.12 19.12 -1.23
C SER A 66 -12.16 19.52 -2.26
N ARG A 67 -12.38 18.70 -3.29
CA ARG A 67 -13.38 18.96 -4.31
C ARG A 67 -14.80 18.97 -3.74
N ALA A 68 -15.14 18.00 -2.90
CA ALA A 68 -16.44 17.96 -2.23
C ALA A 68 -16.67 19.17 -1.32
N VAL A 69 -15.66 19.62 -0.57
CA VAL A 69 -15.78 20.81 0.30
C VAL A 69 -15.97 22.08 -0.55
N LEU A 70 -15.14 22.29 -1.56
CA LEU A 70 -15.19 23.48 -2.42
C LEU A 70 -16.52 23.63 -3.16
N GLU A 71 -17.12 22.52 -3.60
CA GLU A 71 -18.38 22.53 -4.36
C GLU A 71 -19.59 22.91 -3.53
N ASN A 72 -19.56 22.66 -2.23
CA ASN A 72 -20.70 22.91 -1.36
C ASN A 72 -20.61 24.25 -0.62
N GLY A 73 -19.54 25.04 -0.85
CA GLY A 73 -19.40 26.43 -0.40
C GLY A 73 -19.41 26.64 1.13
N GLN A 74 -19.43 25.56 1.91
CA GLN A 74 -19.39 25.60 3.36
C GLN A 74 -17.94 25.76 3.83
N ALA A 75 -17.75 26.56 4.88
CA ALA A 75 -16.46 26.62 5.55
C ALA A 75 -16.06 25.22 6.03
N PRO A 76 -14.78 24.82 5.93
CA PRO A 76 -14.34 23.52 6.41
C PRO A 76 -14.70 23.34 7.88
N ASP A 77 -15.52 22.34 8.19
CA ASP A 77 -15.78 21.95 9.57
C ASP A 77 -14.59 21.15 10.09
N TRP A 78 -13.69 21.82 10.80
CA TRP A 78 -12.49 21.22 11.37
C TRP A 78 -12.80 20.11 12.39
N SER A 79 -14.03 20.04 12.92
CA SER A 79 -14.45 18.94 13.79
C SER A 79 -14.52 17.59 13.04
N LEU A 80 -14.60 17.60 11.70
CA LEU A 80 -14.61 16.42 10.86
C LEU A 80 -13.19 15.88 10.57
N LEU A 81 -12.14 16.64 10.90
CA LEU A 81 -10.75 16.26 10.61
C LEU A 81 -10.35 14.91 11.24
N PRO A 82 -10.71 14.59 12.51
CA PRO A 82 -10.43 13.27 13.08
C PRO A 82 -11.11 12.14 12.29
N THR A 83 -12.36 12.31 11.89
CA THR A 83 -13.09 11.32 11.07
C THR A 83 -12.45 11.15 9.70
N ALA A 84 -12.02 12.24 9.06
CA ALA A 84 -11.30 12.21 7.80
C ALA A 84 -9.96 11.46 7.94
N ALA A 85 -9.21 11.69 9.02
CA ALA A 85 -7.97 10.98 9.31
C ALA A 85 -8.20 9.48 9.52
N LEU A 86 -9.27 9.10 10.22
CA LEU A 86 -9.68 7.69 10.36
C LEU A 86 -10.13 7.07 9.02
N GLY A 87 -10.74 7.86 8.13
CA GLY A 87 -11.04 7.46 6.76
C GLY A 87 -9.78 7.16 5.94
N VAL A 88 -8.76 8.03 6.03
CA VAL A 88 -7.46 7.76 5.42
C VAL A 88 -6.84 6.50 6.02
N LEU A 89 -6.87 6.33 7.36
CA LEU A 89 -6.38 5.12 8.01
C LEU A 89 -7.08 3.86 7.47
N ALA A 90 -8.40 3.88 7.28
CA ALA A 90 -9.14 2.78 6.68
C ALA A 90 -8.65 2.49 5.24
N LEU A 91 -8.45 3.51 4.41
CA LEU A 91 -7.89 3.35 3.07
C LEU A 91 -6.46 2.76 3.08
N LEU A 92 -5.63 3.16 4.06
CA LEU A 92 -4.28 2.62 4.23
C LEU A 92 -4.31 1.15 4.68
N CYS A 93 -5.23 0.77 5.55
CA CYS A 93 -5.48 -0.63 5.91
C CYS A 93 -5.88 -1.45 4.68
N GLY A 94 -6.78 -0.92 3.83
CA GLY A 94 -7.20 -1.60 2.61
C GLY A 94 -6.06 -1.78 1.62
N ASN A 95 -5.25 -0.74 1.41
CA ASN A 95 -4.02 -0.82 0.65
C ASN A 95 -3.08 -1.91 1.21
N GLY A 96 -2.85 -1.89 2.52
CA GLY A 96 -1.97 -2.83 3.21
C GLY A 96 -2.44 -4.29 3.08
N TYR A 97 -3.74 -4.55 3.19
CA TYR A 97 -4.32 -5.86 2.92
C TYR A 97 -4.03 -6.32 1.49
N ILE A 98 -4.35 -5.49 0.48
CA ILE A 98 -4.24 -5.84 -0.94
C ILE A 98 -2.77 -6.10 -1.34
N VAL A 99 -1.84 -5.22 -0.93
CA VAL A 99 -0.42 -5.41 -1.25
C VAL A 99 0.20 -6.55 -0.45
N GLY A 100 -0.31 -6.80 0.75
CA GLY A 100 0.18 -7.84 1.64
C GLY A 100 -0.26 -9.24 1.20
N ILE A 101 -1.54 -9.42 0.87
CA ILE A 101 -2.02 -10.70 0.35
C ILE A 101 -1.33 -11.06 -0.96
N ASN A 102 -1.08 -10.07 -1.84
CA ASN A 102 -0.29 -10.30 -3.04
C ASN A 102 1.11 -10.83 -2.71
N GLN A 103 1.84 -10.18 -1.80
CA GLN A 103 3.18 -10.62 -1.39
C GLN A 103 3.21 -12.03 -0.80
N ILE A 104 2.19 -12.41 -0.02
CA ILE A 104 2.10 -13.75 0.57
C ILE A 104 1.94 -14.84 -0.50
N TYR A 105 1.15 -14.60 -1.55
CA TYR A 105 0.91 -15.59 -2.61
C TYR A 105 1.93 -15.56 -3.75
N ASP A 106 2.70 -14.47 -3.85
CA ASP A 106 3.70 -14.27 -4.89
C ASP A 106 5.14 -14.41 -4.40
N VAL A 107 5.40 -14.96 -3.20
CA VAL A 107 6.77 -15.08 -2.65
C VAL A 107 7.78 -15.65 -3.66
N SER A 108 7.42 -16.72 -4.38
CA SER A 108 8.31 -17.35 -5.37
C SER A 108 8.61 -16.45 -6.58
N ILE A 109 7.68 -15.57 -6.97
CA ILE A 109 7.82 -14.61 -8.06
C ILE A 109 8.60 -13.38 -7.58
N ASP A 110 8.23 -12.86 -6.41
CA ASP A 110 8.81 -11.66 -5.82
C ASP A 110 10.28 -11.88 -5.42
N VAL A 111 10.72 -13.11 -5.10
CA VAL A 111 12.15 -13.40 -4.90
C VAL A 111 12.98 -13.13 -6.16
N ILE A 112 12.40 -13.27 -7.35
CA ILE A 112 13.07 -12.99 -8.63
C ILE A 112 12.94 -11.51 -8.97
N ASN A 113 11.70 -11.01 -9.04
CA ASN A 113 11.42 -9.68 -9.56
C ASN A 113 11.68 -8.56 -8.55
N LYS A 114 11.46 -8.82 -7.26
CA LYS A 114 11.40 -7.81 -6.19
C LYS A 114 12.02 -8.35 -4.88
N PRO A 115 13.30 -8.79 -4.89
CA PRO A 115 13.94 -9.46 -3.76
C PRO A 115 14.02 -8.59 -2.50
N PHE A 116 13.85 -7.27 -2.64
CA PHE A 116 13.84 -6.30 -1.54
C PHE A 116 12.52 -6.22 -0.77
N LEU A 117 11.45 -6.90 -1.23
CA LEU A 117 10.16 -6.89 -0.54
C LEU A 117 10.24 -7.68 0.77
N PRO A 118 9.60 -7.24 1.87
CA PRO A 118 9.82 -7.82 3.19
C PRO A 118 9.56 -9.33 3.29
N VAL A 119 8.52 -9.85 2.62
CA VAL A 119 8.23 -11.28 2.64
C VAL A 119 9.24 -12.08 1.79
N ALA A 120 9.63 -11.56 0.62
CA ALA A 120 10.63 -12.18 -0.25
C ALA A 120 12.05 -12.16 0.38
N ALA A 121 12.41 -11.04 1.01
CA ALA A 121 13.65 -10.82 1.72
C ALA A 121 13.72 -11.56 3.07
N LYS A 122 12.62 -12.19 3.50
CA LYS A 122 12.46 -12.82 4.84
C LYS A 122 12.62 -11.85 6.02
N GLU A 123 12.49 -10.54 5.78
CA GLU A 123 12.37 -9.51 6.82
C GLU A 123 11.04 -9.66 7.59
N LEU A 124 10.01 -10.22 6.95
CA LEU A 124 8.72 -10.54 7.55
C LEU A 124 8.37 -12.00 7.27
N SER A 125 8.09 -12.78 8.30
CA SER A 125 7.65 -14.17 8.13
C SER A 125 6.22 -14.24 7.56
N ILE A 126 5.89 -15.35 6.88
CA ILE A 126 4.54 -15.57 6.33
C ILE A 126 3.45 -15.50 7.42
N PRO A 127 3.60 -16.11 8.63
CA PRO A 127 2.61 -15.98 9.69
C PRO A 127 2.43 -14.52 10.16
N GLN A 128 3.51 -13.76 10.31
CA GLN A 128 3.43 -12.34 10.67
C GLN A 128 2.71 -11.52 9.58
N ALA A 129 3.00 -11.79 8.31
CA ALA A 129 2.31 -11.15 7.19
C ALA A 129 0.80 -11.44 7.21
N TRP A 130 0.40 -12.68 7.48
CA TRP A 130 -1.01 -13.05 7.64
C TRP A 130 -1.70 -12.31 8.79
N VAL A 131 -1.09 -12.30 9.97
CA VAL A 131 -1.61 -11.55 11.13
C VAL A 131 -1.82 -10.09 10.75
N LEU A 132 -0.83 -9.48 10.09
CA LEU A 132 -0.88 -8.07 9.71
C LEU A 132 -2.02 -7.78 8.73
N ILE A 133 -2.18 -8.56 7.67
CA ILE A 133 -3.24 -8.32 6.69
C ILE A 133 -4.63 -8.59 7.27
N ILE A 134 -4.78 -9.56 8.17
CA ILE A 134 -6.05 -9.82 8.86
C ILE A 134 -6.42 -8.65 9.76
N LEU A 135 -5.47 -8.14 10.55
CA LEU A 135 -5.69 -6.96 11.39
C LEU A 135 -6.08 -5.74 10.55
N MET A 136 -5.42 -5.52 9.42
CA MET A 136 -5.77 -4.44 8.50
C MET A 136 -7.16 -4.62 7.87
N ALA A 137 -7.51 -5.84 7.45
CA ALA A 137 -8.83 -6.12 6.90
C ALA A 137 -9.93 -5.84 7.92
N VAL A 138 -9.79 -6.34 9.16
CA VAL A 138 -10.75 -6.13 10.24
C VAL A 138 -10.83 -4.65 10.62
N CYS A 139 -9.69 -3.99 10.85
CA CYS A 139 -9.64 -2.59 11.25
C CYS A 139 -10.26 -1.68 10.18
N GLY A 140 -9.82 -1.79 8.93
CA GLY A 140 -10.30 -0.92 7.85
C GLY A 140 -11.77 -1.18 7.51
N THR A 141 -12.23 -2.43 7.56
CA THR A 141 -13.66 -2.76 7.36
C THR A 141 -14.50 -2.22 8.51
N GLY A 142 -14.08 -2.44 9.76
CA GLY A 142 -14.77 -1.95 10.95
C GLY A 142 -14.89 -0.42 10.96
N LEU A 143 -13.79 0.30 10.68
CA LEU A 143 -13.81 1.76 10.52
C LEU A 143 -14.76 2.19 9.41
N SER A 144 -14.75 1.50 8.27
CA SER A 144 -15.59 1.85 7.12
C SER A 144 -17.08 1.74 7.42
N PHE A 145 -17.51 0.64 8.03
CA PHE A 145 -18.90 0.45 8.44
C PHE A 145 -19.33 1.39 9.57
N HIS A 146 -18.48 1.56 10.57
CA HIS A 146 -18.83 2.34 11.77
C HIS A 146 -18.90 3.83 11.50
N LEU A 147 -17.97 4.39 10.71
CA LEU A 147 -17.84 5.84 10.50
C LEU A 147 -18.57 6.34 9.25
N PHE A 148 -18.66 5.52 8.19
CA PHE A 148 -19.16 5.96 6.88
C PHE A 148 -20.42 5.21 6.41
N GLY A 149 -20.94 4.32 7.26
CA GLY A 149 -22.20 3.61 7.04
C GLY A 149 -22.10 2.40 6.09
N PRO A 150 -23.23 1.70 5.89
CA PRO A 150 -23.25 0.40 5.25
C PRO A 150 -22.82 0.43 3.77
N LEU A 151 -23.18 1.48 3.02
CA LEU A 151 -22.78 1.57 1.61
C LEU A 151 -21.26 1.62 1.45
N ILE A 152 -20.58 2.52 2.17
CA ILE A 152 -19.13 2.65 2.11
C ILE A 152 -18.44 1.41 2.68
N GLY A 153 -18.96 0.86 3.78
CA GLY A 153 -18.49 -0.42 4.32
C GLY A 153 -18.57 -1.56 3.30
N SER A 154 -19.68 -1.69 2.59
CA SER A 154 -19.87 -2.71 1.54
C SER A 154 -18.95 -2.50 0.34
N LEU A 155 -18.77 -1.25 -0.13
CA LEU A 155 -17.85 -0.96 -1.24
C LEU A 155 -16.39 -1.21 -0.86
N TYR A 156 -16.02 -0.90 0.38
CA TYR A 156 -14.71 -1.20 0.93
C TYR A 156 -14.47 -2.71 0.99
N ALA A 157 -15.42 -3.48 1.54
CA ALA A 157 -15.36 -4.94 1.59
C ALA A 157 -15.30 -5.56 0.19
N PHE A 158 -16.06 -5.01 -0.76
CA PHE A 158 -16.01 -5.42 -2.16
C PHE A 158 -14.63 -5.14 -2.78
N GLY A 159 -14.00 -4.00 -2.48
CA GLY A 159 -12.62 -3.71 -2.88
C GLY A 159 -11.61 -4.71 -2.31
N LEU A 160 -11.76 -5.12 -1.04
CA LEU A 160 -10.92 -6.18 -0.46
C LEU A 160 -11.15 -7.51 -1.17
N PHE A 161 -12.41 -7.89 -1.41
CA PHE A 161 -12.77 -9.10 -2.16
C PHE A 161 -12.12 -9.13 -3.55
N LEU A 162 -12.18 -8.02 -4.30
CA LEU A 162 -11.51 -7.90 -5.60
C LEU A 162 -9.98 -8.09 -5.49
N GLY A 163 -9.36 -7.53 -4.44
CA GLY A 163 -7.94 -7.75 -4.14
C GLY A 163 -7.60 -9.21 -3.77
N THR A 164 -8.53 -9.91 -3.10
CA THR A 164 -8.39 -11.34 -2.77
C THR A 164 -8.45 -12.19 -4.04
N ILE A 165 -9.49 -12.05 -4.87
CA ILE A 165 -9.64 -12.87 -6.09
C ILE A 165 -8.56 -12.56 -7.14
N TYR A 166 -7.97 -11.36 -7.07
CA TYR A 166 -6.78 -11.01 -7.85
C TYR A 166 -5.59 -11.91 -7.49
N SER A 167 -5.35 -12.17 -6.20
CA SER A 167 -4.13 -12.82 -5.69
C SER A 167 -4.27 -14.33 -5.44
N VAL A 168 -5.45 -14.78 -5.01
CA VAL A 168 -5.65 -16.10 -4.38
C VAL A 168 -6.23 -17.13 -5.38
N PRO A 169 -5.71 -18.38 -5.42
CA PRO A 169 -6.34 -19.49 -6.17
C PRO A 169 -7.73 -19.86 -5.64
N PRO A 170 -8.65 -20.40 -6.46
CA PRO A 170 -8.44 -20.83 -7.86
C PRO A 170 -8.52 -19.70 -8.89
N LEU A 171 -9.13 -18.55 -8.54
CA LEU A 171 -9.37 -17.46 -9.50
C LEU A 171 -8.06 -16.78 -9.93
N ARG A 172 -7.24 -16.31 -8.97
CA ARG A 172 -5.95 -15.64 -9.15
C ARG A 172 -5.90 -14.80 -10.43
N LEU A 173 -6.82 -13.84 -10.55
CA LEU A 173 -7.09 -13.10 -11.78
C LEU A 173 -5.90 -12.29 -12.30
N LYS A 174 -4.87 -12.07 -11.47
CA LYS A 174 -3.59 -11.51 -11.91
C LYS A 174 -2.93 -12.27 -13.08
N LYS A 175 -3.30 -13.53 -13.32
CA LYS A 175 -2.82 -14.33 -14.46
C LYS A 175 -3.37 -13.88 -15.81
N SER A 176 -4.43 -13.06 -15.82
CA SER A 176 -4.99 -12.48 -17.04
C SER A 176 -4.75 -10.98 -17.03
N ALA A 177 -3.98 -10.50 -18.01
CA ALA A 177 -3.66 -9.07 -18.18
C ALA A 177 -4.91 -8.17 -18.16
N VAL A 178 -5.97 -8.59 -18.84
CA VAL A 178 -7.24 -7.83 -18.93
C VAL A 178 -7.96 -7.83 -17.58
N ALA A 179 -8.10 -8.98 -16.93
CA ALA A 179 -8.78 -9.06 -15.64
C ALA A 179 -8.03 -8.27 -14.56
N ALA A 180 -6.69 -8.36 -14.56
CA ALA A 180 -5.83 -7.56 -13.69
C ALA A 180 -6.03 -6.05 -13.89
N ALA A 181 -6.03 -5.59 -15.15
CA ALA A 181 -6.25 -4.18 -15.48
C ALA A 181 -7.64 -3.69 -15.04
N LEU A 182 -8.69 -4.48 -15.29
CA LEU A 182 -10.06 -4.14 -14.90
C LEU A 182 -10.23 -4.05 -13.38
N ILE A 183 -9.65 -4.98 -12.62
CA ILE A 183 -9.68 -4.94 -11.14
C ILE A 183 -8.97 -3.69 -10.62
N ILE A 184 -7.79 -3.38 -11.14
CA ILE A 184 -7.02 -2.20 -10.72
C ILE A 184 -7.77 -0.92 -11.06
N ALA A 185 -8.32 -0.80 -12.28
CA ALA A 185 -9.14 0.34 -12.67
C ALA A 185 -10.40 0.47 -11.81
N THR A 186 -11.05 -0.64 -11.48
CA THR A 186 -12.24 -0.63 -10.61
C THR A 186 -11.89 -0.16 -9.20
N VAL A 187 -10.89 -0.77 -8.57
CA VAL A 187 -10.55 -0.48 -7.17
C VAL A 187 -9.88 0.89 -7.03
N ARG A 188 -8.85 1.17 -7.84
CA ARG A 188 -8.05 2.41 -7.74
C ARG A 188 -8.61 3.56 -8.55
N GLY A 189 -9.17 3.27 -9.71
CA GLY A 189 -9.75 4.30 -10.59
C GLY A 189 -11.13 4.74 -10.14
N PHE A 190 -12.03 3.81 -9.87
CA PHE A 190 -13.42 4.14 -9.57
C PHE A 190 -13.77 4.13 -8.08
N LEU A 191 -13.67 2.98 -7.41
CA LEU A 191 -14.18 2.78 -6.04
C LEU A 191 -13.57 3.74 -5.03
N LEU A 192 -12.26 4.00 -5.11
CA LEU A 192 -11.59 4.98 -4.24
C LEU A 192 -12.18 6.37 -4.42
N ASN A 193 -12.26 6.86 -5.66
CA ASN A 193 -12.73 8.22 -5.95
C ASN A 193 -14.22 8.39 -5.60
N PHE A 194 -15.05 7.44 -6.02
CA PHE A 194 -16.47 7.41 -5.68
C PHE A 194 -16.69 7.33 -4.16
N GLY A 195 -16.03 6.39 -3.50
CA GLY A 195 -16.22 6.12 -2.08
C GLY A 195 -15.84 7.31 -1.21
N VAL A 196 -14.68 7.94 -1.48
CA VAL A 196 -14.25 9.14 -0.75
C VAL A 196 -15.22 10.29 -0.98
N TYR A 197 -15.60 10.56 -2.24
CA TYR A 197 -16.52 11.65 -2.55
C TYR A 197 -17.89 11.47 -1.89
N TYR A 198 -18.45 10.27 -1.99
CA TYR A 198 -19.72 9.93 -1.37
C TYR A 198 -19.64 10.11 0.15
N ALA A 199 -18.61 9.55 0.79
CA ALA A 199 -18.41 9.66 2.23
C ALA A 199 -18.28 11.13 2.67
N THR A 200 -17.50 11.94 1.95
CA THR A 200 -17.36 13.36 2.27
C THR A 200 -18.68 14.11 2.13
N ARG A 201 -19.45 13.91 1.05
CA ARG A 201 -20.77 14.53 0.89
C ARG A 201 -21.75 14.15 2.00
N ALA A 202 -21.79 12.87 2.35
CA ALA A 202 -22.62 12.37 3.45
C ALA A 202 -22.24 13.03 4.79
N MET A 203 -20.95 13.19 5.07
CA MET A 203 -20.47 13.88 6.28
C MET A 203 -20.80 15.38 6.29
N LEU A 204 -20.75 16.04 5.14
CA LEU A 204 -21.21 17.42 4.97
C LEU A 204 -22.74 17.55 5.00
N LYS A 205 -23.48 16.44 5.18
CA LYS A 205 -24.95 16.38 5.19
C LYS A 205 -25.59 16.96 3.92
N VAL A 206 -24.89 16.85 2.80
CA VAL A 206 -25.41 17.23 1.49
C VAL A 206 -25.81 15.98 0.70
N PRO A 207 -26.92 16.01 -0.05
CA PRO A 207 -27.29 14.90 -0.92
C PRO A 207 -26.16 14.57 -1.89
N PHE A 208 -26.04 13.28 -2.22
CA PHE A 208 -25.12 12.85 -3.26
C PHE A 208 -25.56 13.43 -4.61
N GLY A 209 -24.61 14.01 -5.34
CA GLY A 209 -24.81 14.50 -6.69
C GLY A 209 -23.49 14.53 -7.40
N TRP A 210 -23.45 14.04 -8.63
CA TRP A 210 -22.25 14.11 -9.46
C TRP A 210 -22.01 15.56 -9.90
N SER A 211 -20.77 16.00 -9.79
CA SER A 211 -20.31 17.26 -10.37
C SER A 211 -19.40 16.98 -11.57
N TYR A 212 -19.40 17.89 -12.55
CA TYR A 212 -18.49 17.79 -13.70
C TYR A 212 -17.03 17.61 -13.28
N PRO A 213 -16.49 18.37 -12.30
CA PRO A 213 -15.10 18.21 -11.86
C PRO A 213 -14.83 16.86 -11.19
N THR A 214 -15.80 16.31 -10.45
CA THR A 214 -15.64 15.00 -9.81
C THR A 214 -15.67 13.87 -10.83
N ILE A 215 -16.58 13.95 -11.82
CA ILE A 215 -16.60 13.01 -12.95
C ILE A 215 -15.26 13.06 -13.67
N PHE A 216 -14.79 14.27 -13.98
CA PHE A 216 -13.50 14.48 -14.63
C PHE A 216 -12.33 13.84 -13.86
N ILE A 217 -12.19 14.13 -12.55
CA ILE A 217 -11.14 13.54 -11.71
C ILE A 217 -11.26 12.01 -11.70
N THR A 218 -12.47 11.48 -11.56
CA THR A 218 -12.70 10.02 -11.52
C THR A 218 -12.32 9.35 -12.84
N CYS A 219 -12.72 9.92 -13.98
CA CYS A 219 -12.35 9.43 -15.30
C CYS A 219 -10.84 9.51 -15.52
N PHE A 220 -10.23 10.66 -15.23
CA PHE A 220 -8.79 10.88 -15.36
C PHE A 220 -7.99 9.87 -14.52
N CYS A 221 -8.35 9.70 -13.24
CA CYS A 221 -7.74 8.74 -12.34
C CYS A 221 -7.96 7.29 -12.77
N SER A 222 -9.09 6.98 -13.41
CA SER A 222 -9.37 5.63 -13.93
C SER A 222 -8.48 5.28 -15.11
N VAL A 223 -8.30 6.20 -16.06
CA VAL A 223 -7.34 6.02 -17.16
C VAL A 223 -5.91 5.93 -16.63
N TYR A 224 -5.55 6.79 -15.67
CA TYR A 224 -4.24 6.75 -15.03
C TYR A 224 -4.00 5.40 -14.30
N ALA A 225 -5.01 4.86 -13.63
CA ALA A 225 -4.95 3.55 -12.98
C ALA A 225 -4.78 2.41 -13.99
N LEU A 226 -5.40 2.48 -15.17
CA LEU A 226 -5.18 1.54 -16.27
C LEU A 226 -3.73 1.60 -16.79
N VAL A 227 -3.19 2.82 -16.96
CA VAL A 227 -1.78 2.99 -17.35
C VAL A 227 -0.86 2.34 -16.32
N ILE A 228 -1.07 2.58 -15.02
CA ILE A 228 -0.31 1.91 -13.95
C ILE A 228 -0.46 0.40 -14.05
N ALA A 229 -1.68 -0.11 -14.26
CA ALA A 229 -1.93 -1.54 -14.31
C ALA A 229 -1.14 -2.23 -15.43
N VAL A 230 -0.92 -1.54 -16.54
CA VAL A 230 -0.15 -2.04 -17.68
C VAL A 230 1.35 -1.87 -17.47
N THR A 231 1.80 -0.76 -16.87
CA THR A 231 3.23 -0.49 -16.67
C THR A 231 3.85 -1.19 -15.47
N LYS A 232 3.04 -1.56 -14.46
CA LYS A 232 3.54 -2.21 -13.24
C LYS A 232 4.30 -3.51 -13.51
N ASP A 233 3.95 -4.20 -14.59
CA ASP A 233 4.47 -5.53 -14.95
C ASP A 233 5.69 -5.44 -15.90
N LEU A 234 6.06 -4.25 -16.38
CA LEU A 234 7.24 -4.05 -17.22
C LEU A 234 8.56 -4.51 -16.58
N PRO A 235 8.84 -4.24 -15.29
CA PRO A 235 10.04 -4.77 -14.65
C PRO A 235 9.94 -6.26 -14.27
N ASP A 236 8.74 -6.87 -14.36
CA ASP A 236 8.44 -8.18 -13.80
C ASP A 236 8.46 -9.32 -14.84
N VAL A 237 8.79 -9.01 -16.10
CA VAL A 237 8.67 -9.94 -17.26
C VAL A 237 9.39 -11.27 -17.03
N GLN A 238 10.57 -11.26 -16.42
CA GLN A 238 11.34 -12.49 -16.20
C GLN A 238 10.59 -13.45 -15.27
N GLY A 239 10.24 -13.01 -14.06
CA GLY A 239 9.51 -13.85 -13.10
C GLY A 239 8.12 -14.22 -13.59
N ASP A 240 7.45 -13.37 -14.39
CA ASP A 240 6.14 -13.66 -14.97
C ASP A 240 6.21 -14.80 -15.99
N LEU A 241 7.22 -14.81 -16.87
CA LEU A 241 7.43 -15.88 -17.84
C LEU A 241 7.71 -17.23 -17.17
N GLU A 242 8.58 -17.26 -16.16
CA GLU A 242 8.89 -18.48 -15.40
C GLU A 242 7.66 -19.08 -14.69
N ASN A 243 6.72 -18.22 -14.29
CA ASN A 243 5.49 -18.61 -13.59
C ASN A 243 4.26 -18.71 -14.50
N LYS A 244 4.44 -18.65 -15.83
CA LYS A 244 3.37 -18.74 -16.84
C LYS A 244 2.24 -17.72 -16.61
N ILE A 245 2.60 -16.49 -16.27
CA ILE A 245 1.69 -15.35 -16.08
C ILE A 245 1.59 -14.59 -17.40
N ASP A 246 0.35 -14.43 -17.90
CA ASP A 246 0.08 -13.72 -19.14
C ASP A 246 -0.16 -12.22 -18.84
N THR A 247 0.84 -11.38 -19.09
CA THR A 247 0.77 -9.92 -18.94
C THR A 247 0.90 -9.24 -20.30
N PHE A 248 0.51 -7.97 -20.41
CA PHE A 248 0.73 -7.23 -21.66
C PHE A 248 2.21 -7.18 -22.04
N ALA A 249 3.10 -7.07 -21.05
CA ALA A 249 4.53 -7.02 -21.25
C ALA A 249 5.10 -8.35 -21.77
N THR A 250 4.61 -9.50 -21.28
CA THR A 250 5.05 -10.82 -21.79
C THR A 250 4.53 -11.12 -23.20
N ARG A 251 3.37 -10.58 -23.58
CA ARG A 251 2.75 -10.81 -24.91
C ARG A 251 3.26 -9.89 -26.02
N PHE A 252 3.38 -8.59 -25.73
CA PHE A 252 3.62 -7.56 -26.73
C PHE A 252 5.02 -6.93 -26.64
N GLY A 253 5.79 -7.33 -25.62
CA GLY A 253 7.13 -6.82 -25.35
C GLY A 253 7.13 -5.51 -24.57
N VAL A 254 8.18 -5.31 -23.77
CA VAL A 254 8.34 -4.15 -22.88
C VAL A 254 8.29 -2.82 -23.65
N GLY A 255 8.98 -2.73 -24.80
CA GLY A 255 9.05 -1.50 -25.60
C GLY A 255 7.67 -1.03 -26.09
N SER A 256 6.94 -1.92 -26.77
CA SER A 256 5.60 -1.62 -27.30
C SER A 256 4.63 -1.19 -26.21
N VAL A 257 4.65 -1.90 -25.07
CA VAL A 257 3.75 -1.62 -23.94
C VAL A 257 4.13 -0.31 -23.26
N ALA A 258 5.42 -0.03 -23.07
CA ALA A 258 5.87 1.25 -22.52
C ALA A 258 5.48 2.43 -23.41
N THR A 259 5.63 2.29 -24.74
CA THR A 259 5.21 3.32 -25.70
C THR A 259 3.70 3.53 -25.68
N ALA A 260 2.91 2.45 -25.72
CA ALA A 260 1.45 2.53 -25.67
C ALA A 260 0.95 3.17 -24.36
N ALA A 261 1.53 2.78 -23.23
CA ALA A 261 1.20 3.36 -21.93
C ALA A 261 1.56 4.85 -21.86
N SER A 262 2.71 5.24 -22.40
CA SER A 262 3.13 6.64 -22.48
C SER A 262 2.22 7.47 -23.37
N ALA A 263 1.81 6.93 -24.52
CA ALA A 263 0.87 7.58 -25.43
C ALA A 263 -0.52 7.73 -24.81
N ALA A 264 -1.03 6.69 -24.13
CA ALA A 264 -2.30 6.75 -23.42
C ALA A 264 -2.27 7.78 -22.28
N LEU A 265 -1.16 7.85 -21.54
CA LEU A 265 -0.97 8.85 -20.50
C LEU A 265 -0.94 10.27 -21.07
N LEU A 266 -0.18 10.49 -22.16
CA LEU A 266 -0.12 11.77 -22.84
C LEU A 266 -1.50 12.21 -23.35
N ALA A 267 -2.25 11.30 -23.96
CA ALA A 267 -3.61 11.57 -24.42
C ALA A 267 -4.54 11.95 -23.25
N ASN A 268 -4.42 11.27 -22.10
CA ASN A 268 -5.19 11.59 -20.90
C ASN A 268 -4.89 13.01 -20.37
N TYR A 269 -3.62 13.43 -20.39
CA TYR A 269 -3.23 14.80 -20.04
C TYR A 269 -3.67 15.82 -21.10
N ALA A 270 -3.57 15.49 -22.39
CA ALA A 270 -4.02 16.38 -23.46
C ALA A 270 -5.54 16.63 -23.41
N ALA A 271 -6.32 15.60 -23.06
CA ALA A 271 -7.77 15.74 -22.85
C ALA A 271 -8.14 16.51 -21.56
N ALA A 272 -7.16 16.76 -20.68
CA ALA A 272 -7.34 17.49 -19.43
C ALA A 272 -7.02 18.99 -19.52
N LEU A 273 -6.45 19.44 -20.65
CA LEU A 273 -6.17 20.85 -20.96
C LEU A 273 -7.39 21.48 -21.63
#